data_AF-A0A9Q0NHK7-F1
#
_entry.id   AF-A0A9Q0NHK7-F1
#
_cell.length_a   1.000
_cell.length_b   1.000
_cell.length_c   1.000
_cell.angle_alpha   90.00
_cell.angle_beta   90.00
_cell.angle_gamma   90.00
#
_symmetry.space_group_name_H-M   'P 1'
#
loop_
_entity.id
_entity.type
_entity.pdbx_description
1 polymer ?
#
loop_
_entity_poly.entity_id
_entity_poly.type
_entity_poly.pdbx_seq_one_letter_code
_entity_poly.pdbx_strand_id
1 'polypeptide(L)'
;SDHLEEQHILRKQEQIKDTIAGNYHVRSISLPSISRPTTLSIKELNKLKSWEASISTSTPGSICNGLSGLEDLYKHVDDLLNLKLFHEVLSHHQNGKSHDELLEESVRLLDVCSISRDTMLRLKEQVQSLQSALRRRKGDSSIESSVANYFCLRKKMKDAKKLVASLKQMDNKFGASPLLDQDHQLSDVIQ
;
A
#
# COMPACT_ATOMS: atom_id res chain seq x y z
N SER A 1 20.23 -52.89 -60.90
CA SER A 1 20.97 -51.73 -60.40
C SER A 1 20.26 -51.13 -59.20
N ASP A 2 18.96 -50.90 -59.33
CA ASP A 2 18.18 -50.07 -58.38
C ASP A 2 18.01 -50.65 -56.97
N HIS A 3 17.95 -51.98 -56.81
CA HIS A 3 17.78 -52.59 -55.49
C HIS A 3 19.03 -52.50 -54.58
N LEU A 4 20.23 -52.37 -55.18
CA LEU A 4 21.47 -52.21 -54.43
C LEU A 4 21.67 -50.77 -53.94
N GLU A 5 21.11 -49.81 -54.69
CA GLU A 5 21.14 -48.38 -54.37
C GLU A 5 20.19 -48.05 -53.22
N GLU A 6 18.99 -48.64 -53.22
CA GLU A 6 18.00 -48.45 -52.15
C GLU A 6 18.50 -48.96 -50.79
N GLN A 7 19.18 -50.12 -50.79
CA GLN A 7 19.80 -50.67 -49.59
C GLN A 7 20.99 -49.82 -49.09
N HIS A 8 21.68 -49.13 -49.99
CA HIS A 8 22.78 -48.24 -49.63
C HIS A 8 22.27 -46.92 -49.03
N ILE A 9 21.13 -46.43 -49.52
CA ILE A 9 20.44 -45.24 -48.99
C ILE A 9 19.90 -45.51 -47.58
N LEU A 10 19.29 -46.68 -47.35
CA LEU A 10 18.75 -47.05 -46.04
C LEU A 10 19.86 -47.19 -44.98
N ARG A 11 21.02 -47.77 -45.33
CA ARG A 11 22.16 -47.82 -44.40
C ARG A 11 22.75 -46.45 -44.08
N LYS A 12 22.79 -45.54 -45.05
CA LYS A 12 23.27 -44.16 -44.81
C LYS A 12 22.31 -43.38 -43.91
N GLN A 13 21.00 -43.59 -44.03
CA GLN A 13 20.01 -42.95 -43.17
C GLN A 13 20.11 -43.43 -41.71
N GLU A 14 20.33 -44.72 -41.48
CA GLU A 14 20.49 -45.25 -40.11
C GLU A 14 21.77 -44.73 -39.46
N GLN A 15 22.87 -44.65 -40.22
CA GLN A 15 24.15 -44.15 -39.72
C GLN A 15 24.13 -42.64 -39.39
N ILE A 16 23.35 -41.86 -40.14
CA ILE A 16 23.11 -40.43 -39.85
C ILE A 16 22.27 -40.29 -38.58
N LYS A 17 21.28 -41.15 -38.38
CA LYS A 17 20.42 -41.17 -37.18
C LYS A 17 21.22 -41.49 -35.92
N ASP A 18 22.13 -42.45 -35.99
CA ASP A 18 23.03 -42.82 -34.89
C ASP A 18 24.07 -41.73 -34.58
N THR A 19 24.55 -41.02 -35.61
CA THR A 19 25.52 -39.92 -35.45
C THR A 19 24.89 -38.69 -34.78
N ILE A 20 23.61 -38.42 -35.04
CA ILE A 20 22.86 -37.32 -34.43
C ILE A 20 22.51 -37.63 -32.95
N ALA A 21 22.29 -38.91 -32.62
CA ALA A 21 22.00 -39.33 -31.24
C ALA A 21 23.21 -39.24 -30.29
N GLY A 22 24.43 -39.21 -30.82
CA GLY A 22 25.66 -39.40 -30.03
C GLY A 22 26.35 -38.15 -29.46
N ASN A 23 26.03 -36.92 -29.88
CA ASN A 23 27.03 -35.84 -29.75
C ASN A 23 26.56 -34.44 -29.31
N TYR A 24 25.63 -34.34 -28.37
CA TYR A 24 25.33 -33.06 -27.70
C TYR A 24 25.32 -33.20 -26.19
N HIS A 25 26.50 -33.19 -25.56
CA HIS A 25 26.61 -32.92 -24.13
C HIS A 25 27.15 -31.50 -23.92
N VAL A 26 26.25 -30.52 -24.04
CA VAL A 26 26.51 -29.15 -23.59
C VAL A 26 26.42 -29.17 -22.06
N ARG A 27 27.57 -29.10 -21.38
CA ARG A 27 27.60 -28.89 -19.92
C ARG A 27 27.47 -27.39 -19.64
N SER A 28 26.29 -26.98 -19.21
CA SER A 28 26.01 -25.60 -18.76
C SER A 28 26.75 -25.32 -17.46
N ILE A 29 27.51 -24.22 -17.42
CA ILE A 29 28.06 -23.65 -16.19
C ILE A 29 27.01 -22.73 -15.58
N SER A 30 26.27 -23.19 -14.57
CA SER A 30 25.37 -22.31 -13.80
C SER A 30 26.19 -21.47 -12.82
N LEU A 31 25.98 -20.16 -12.83
CA LEU A 31 26.39 -19.27 -11.75
C LEU A 31 25.64 -19.66 -10.47
N PRO A 32 26.23 -19.50 -9.27
CA PRO A 32 25.56 -19.83 -8.03
C PRO A 32 24.26 -19.03 -7.94
N SER A 33 23.13 -19.74 -7.91
CA SER A 33 21.83 -19.15 -7.68
C SER A 33 21.82 -18.60 -6.25
N ILE A 34 21.93 -17.28 -6.12
CA ILE A 34 21.53 -16.60 -4.90
C ILE A 34 20.03 -16.87 -4.77
N SER A 35 19.69 -17.87 -3.96
CA SER A 35 18.31 -18.24 -3.68
C SER A 35 17.65 -17.07 -2.95
N ARG A 36 16.64 -16.47 -3.58
CA ARG A 36 15.83 -15.45 -2.94
C ARG A 36 15.10 -16.09 -1.75
N PRO A 37 14.85 -15.36 -0.65
CA PRO A 37 14.16 -15.89 0.52
C PRO A 37 12.84 -16.63 0.17
N THR A 38 12.14 -16.12 -0.84
CA THR A 38 10.89 -16.69 -1.37
C THR A 38 11.07 -18.03 -2.10
N THR A 39 12.21 -18.26 -2.75
CA THR A 39 12.44 -19.54 -3.45
C THR A 39 12.84 -20.64 -2.48
N LEU A 40 13.37 -20.28 -1.31
CA LEU A 40 13.68 -21.21 -0.22
C LEU A 40 12.41 -21.71 0.48
N SER A 41 11.46 -20.81 0.78
CA SER A 41 10.17 -21.21 1.39
C SER A 41 9.33 -22.11 0.48
N ILE A 42 9.30 -21.83 -0.83
CA ILE A 42 8.61 -22.68 -1.83
C ILE A 42 9.23 -24.08 -1.88
N LYS A 43 10.55 -24.19 -1.75
CA LYS A 43 11.25 -25.48 -1.76
C LYS A 43 10.89 -26.32 -0.54
N GLU A 44 10.89 -25.74 0.66
CA GLU A 44 10.52 -26.45 1.89
C GLU A 44 9.04 -26.87 1.90
N LEU A 45 8.13 -26.02 1.39
CA LEU A 45 6.72 -26.36 1.19
C LEU A 45 6.53 -27.56 0.26
N ASN A 46 7.25 -27.62 -0.86
CA ASN A 46 7.17 -28.74 -1.80
C ASN A 46 7.68 -30.06 -1.20
N LYS A 47 8.71 -30.01 -0.35
CA LYS A 47 9.17 -31.19 0.40
C LYS A 47 8.11 -31.69 1.36
N LEU A 48 7.47 -30.79 2.11
CA LEU A 48 6.40 -31.14 3.05
C LEU A 48 5.19 -31.73 2.32
N LYS A 49 4.81 -31.15 1.19
CA LYS A 49 3.73 -31.66 0.32
C LYS A 49 4.02 -33.05 -0.25
N SER A 50 5.28 -33.33 -0.62
CA SER A 50 5.69 -34.67 -1.07
C SER A 50 5.68 -35.69 0.07
N TRP A 51 6.01 -35.27 1.30
CA TRP A 51 5.91 -36.12 2.48
C TRP A 51 4.46 -36.42 2.85
N GLU A 52 3.58 -35.42 2.78
CA GLU A 52 2.14 -35.58 3.02
C GLU A 52 1.53 -36.65 2.10
N ALA A 53 1.89 -36.62 0.81
CA ALA A 53 1.48 -37.63 -0.16
C ALA A 53 1.98 -39.06 0.15
N SER A 54 3.00 -39.18 1.00
CA SER A 54 3.65 -40.44 1.39
C SER A 54 3.28 -40.90 2.81
N ILE A 55 2.38 -40.20 3.50
CA ILE A 55 1.97 -40.51 4.89
C ILE A 55 1.36 -41.91 5.01
N SER A 56 0.60 -42.36 4.01
CA SER A 56 -0.14 -43.63 4.01
C SER A 56 0.75 -44.88 4.09
N THR A 57 2.06 -44.76 3.84
CA THR A 57 3.04 -45.87 3.91
C THR A 57 4.15 -45.61 4.93
N SER A 58 3.94 -44.66 5.85
CA SER A 58 5.03 -44.13 6.68
C SER A 58 5.53 -45.09 7.76
N THR A 59 6.86 -45.20 7.85
CA THR A 59 7.59 -45.78 8.99
C THR A 59 7.87 -44.69 10.02
N PRO A 60 8.14 -45.02 11.31
CA PRO A 60 8.37 -44.04 12.37
C PRO A 60 9.45 -42.99 12.05
N GLY A 61 10.50 -43.36 11.33
CA GLY A 61 11.55 -42.42 10.88
C GLY A 61 11.08 -41.41 9.84
N SER A 62 10.08 -41.75 9.02
CA SER A 62 9.46 -40.82 8.07
C SER A 62 8.65 -39.74 8.78
N ILE A 63 8.02 -40.06 9.91
CA ILE A 63 7.28 -39.10 10.73
C ILE A 63 8.22 -38.04 11.31
N CYS A 64 9.37 -38.46 11.84
CA CYS A 64 10.40 -37.53 12.32
C CYS A 64 10.89 -36.59 11.21
N ASN A 65 11.10 -37.10 9.99
CA ASN A 65 11.52 -36.28 8.85
C ASN A 65 10.46 -35.24 8.46
N GLY A 66 9.17 -35.59 8.52
CA GLY A 66 8.07 -34.64 8.28
C GLY A 66 8.02 -33.52 9.32
N LEU A 67 8.21 -33.87 10.60
CA LEU A 67 8.27 -32.90 11.70
C LEU A 67 9.49 -31.98 11.60
N SER A 68 10.66 -32.51 11.25
CA SER A 68 11.85 -31.69 10.97
C SER A 68 11.63 -30.74 9.79
N GLY A 69 10.98 -31.20 8.72
CA GLY A 69 10.66 -30.33 7.57
C GLY A 69 9.67 -29.22 7.92
N LEU A 70 8.72 -29.47 8.84
CA LEU A 70 7.81 -28.46 9.35
C LEU A 70 8.53 -27.42 10.23
N GLU A 71 9.44 -27.86 11.08
CA GLU A 71 10.29 -26.99 11.91
C GLU A 71 11.15 -26.07 11.03
N ASP A 72 11.79 -26.64 10.01
CA ASP A 72 12.61 -25.86 9.06
C ASP A 72 11.77 -24.84 8.29
N LEU A 73 10.56 -25.21 7.86
CA LEU A 73 9.65 -24.26 7.22
C LEU A 73 9.26 -23.11 8.15
N TYR A 74 8.96 -23.42 9.42
CA TYR A 74 8.58 -22.40 10.40
C TYR A 74 9.72 -21.41 10.65
N LYS A 75 10.95 -21.90 10.78
CA LYS A 75 12.16 -21.05 10.90
C LYS A 75 12.34 -20.15 9.69
N HIS A 76 12.15 -20.66 8.47
CA HIS A 76 12.27 -19.84 7.26
C HIS A 76 11.18 -18.76 7.15
N VAL A 77 9.96 -19.05 7.59
CA VAL A 77 8.88 -18.06 7.62
C VAL A 77 9.17 -17.02 8.69
N ASP A 78 9.63 -17.42 9.87
CA ASP A 78 10.04 -16.52 10.94
C ASP A 78 11.21 -15.62 10.48
N ASP A 79 12.24 -16.18 9.85
CA ASP A 79 13.36 -15.44 9.27
C ASP A 79 12.89 -14.46 8.17
N LEU A 80 11.92 -14.85 7.35
CA LEU A 80 11.33 -14.00 6.31
C LEU A 80 10.53 -12.82 6.91
N LEU A 81 9.77 -13.08 7.97
CA LEU A 81 9.02 -12.07 8.71
C LEU A 81 9.95 -11.12 9.48
N ASN A 82 11.06 -11.65 10.01
CA ASN A 82 12.11 -10.89 10.70
C ASN A 82 13.06 -10.17 9.72
N LEU A 83 13.04 -10.51 8.43
CA LEU A 83 13.81 -9.83 7.41
C LEU A 83 13.26 -8.41 7.24
N LYS A 84 14.10 -7.41 7.57
CA LYS A 84 13.81 -5.97 7.57
C LYS A 84 12.93 -5.46 6.42
N LEU A 85 12.90 -6.13 5.27
CA LEU A 85 12.04 -5.81 4.13
C LEU A 85 10.54 -5.75 4.50
N PHE A 86 10.03 -6.66 5.35
CA PHE A 86 8.62 -6.63 5.77
C PHE A 86 8.33 -5.49 6.74
N HIS A 87 9.24 -5.25 7.68
CA HIS A 87 9.13 -4.15 8.63
C HIS A 87 9.33 -2.78 7.96
N GLU A 88 10.19 -2.70 6.95
CA GLU A 88 10.45 -1.50 6.14
C GLU A 88 9.24 -1.18 5.25
N VAL A 89 8.67 -2.15 4.55
CA VAL A 89 7.48 -1.93 3.71
C VAL A 89 6.24 -1.57 4.56
N LEU A 90 6.01 -2.24 5.69
CA LEU A 90 4.90 -1.87 6.60
C LEU A 90 5.13 -0.52 7.31
N SER A 91 6.35 -0.23 7.77
CA SER A 91 6.65 1.04 8.46
C SER A 91 6.63 2.22 7.50
N HIS A 92 7.07 2.04 6.25
CA HIS A 92 7.01 3.07 5.22
C HIS A 92 5.58 3.40 4.81
N HIS A 93 4.67 2.43 4.94
CA HIS A 93 3.24 2.63 4.69
C HIS A 93 2.51 3.25 5.90
N GLN A 94 2.92 2.99 7.14
CA GLN A 94 2.11 3.35 8.32
C GLN A 94 2.51 4.61 9.09
N ASN A 95 3.78 4.97 9.28
CA ASN A 95 4.09 5.57 10.60
C ASN A 95 4.86 6.90 10.67
N GLY A 96 4.64 7.84 9.74
CA GLY A 96 5.17 9.19 9.97
C GLY A 96 4.50 10.30 9.17
N LYS A 97 4.26 10.07 7.88
CA LYS A 97 3.74 11.12 7.01
C LYS A 97 2.23 11.32 7.15
N SER A 98 1.45 10.24 7.24
CA SER A 98 -0.01 10.32 7.35
C SER A 98 -0.50 10.81 8.71
N HIS A 99 0.15 10.38 9.81
CA HIS A 99 -0.26 10.77 11.16
C HIS A 99 0.13 12.23 11.48
N ASP A 100 1.35 12.66 11.14
CA ASP A 100 1.77 14.04 11.38
C ASP A 100 1.00 15.03 10.47
N GLU A 101 0.67 14.65 9.24
CA GLU A 101 -0.17 15.46 8.34
C GLU A 101 -1.61 15.59 8.88
N LEU A 102 -2.21 14.48 9.33
CA LEU A 102 -3.53 14.51 9.97
C LEU A 102 -3.55 15.37 11.24
N LEU A 103 -2.49 15.30 12.05
CA LEU A 103 -2.35 16.10 13.26
C LEU A 103 -2.22 17.59 12.91
N GLU A 104 -1.37 17.94 11.95
CA GLU A 104 -1.19 19.31 11.44
C GLU A 104 -2.51 19.88 10.87
N GLU A 105 -3.28 19.08 10.12
CA GLU A 105 -4.59 19.48 9.64
C GLU A 105 -5.62 19.68 10.77
N SER A 106 -5.59 18.80 11.78
CA SER A 106 -6.44 18.92 12.97
C SER A 106 -6.12 20.20 13.76
N VAL A 107 -4.85 20.56 13.86
CA VAL A 107 -4.40 21.83 14.47
C VAL A 107 -4.90 23.03 13.68
N ARG A 108 -4.78 23.01 12.34
CA ARG A 108 -5.32 24.09 11.48
C ARG A 108 -6.83 24.23 11.60
N LEU A 109 -7.56 23.13 11.74
CA LEU A 109 -9.00 23.17 11.99
C LEU A 109 -9.32 23.84 13.33
N LEU A 110 -8.58 23.48 14.40
CA LEU A 110 -8.72 24.12 15.71
C LEU A 110 -8.45 25.64 15.65
N ASP A 111 -7.44 26.07 14.91
CA ASP A 111 -7.14 27.49 14.71
C ASP A 111 -8.30 28.23 14.03
N VAL A 112 -8.84 27.66 12.95
CA VAL A 112 -10.01 28.22 12.25
C VAL A 112 -11.23 28.28 13.17
N CYS A 113 -11.46 27.25 13.99
CA CYS A 113 -12.52 27.22 15.00
C CYS A 113 -12.32 28.29 16.07
N SER A 114 -11.09 28.52 16.53
CA SER A 114 -10.76 29.58 17.50
C SER A 114 -11.04 30.96 16.93
N ILE A 115 -10.52 31.25 15.73
CA ILE A 115 -10.74 32.53 15.03
C ILE A 115 -12.23 32.80 14.82
N SER A 116 -12.99 31.76 14.45
CA SER A 116 -14.44 31.85 14.24
C SER A 116 -15.18 32.17 15.54
N ARG A 117 -14.79 31.55 16.65
CA ARG A 117 -15.35 31.81 17.99
C ARG A 117 -15.10 33.26 18.42
N ASP A 118 -13.88 33.75 18.29
CA ASP A 118 -13.51 35.12 18.67
C ASP A 118 -14.25 36.16 17.81
N THR A 119 -14.41 35.88 16.52
CA THR A 119 -15.16 36.74 15.60
C THR A 119 -16.65 36.79 15.99
N MET A 120 -17.23 35.65 16.36
CA MET A 120 -18.61 35.56 16.82
C MET A 120 -18.83 36.29 18.16
N LEU A 121 -17.89 36.18 19.10
CA LEU A 121 -17.92 36.93 20.35
C LEU A 121 -17.90 38.44 20.09
N ARG A 122 -17.00 38.91 19.21
CA ARG A 122 -16.96 40.30 18.78
C ARG A 122 -18.27 40.74 18.11
N LEU A 123 -18.91 39.86 17.33
CA LEU A 123 -20.20 40.17 16.69
C LEU A 123 -21.29 40.38 17.73
N LYS A 124 -21.33 39.53 18.75
CA LYS A 124 -22.25 39.67 19.88
C LYS A 124 -22.07 41.02 20.57
N GLU A 125 -20.83 41.44 20.84
CA GLU A 125 -20.52 42.74 21.43
C GLU A 125 -20.98 43.90 20.54
N GLN A 126 -20.74 43.84 19.23
CA GLN A 126 -21.17 44.90 18.30
C GLN A 126 -22.69 44.98 18.18
N VAL A 127 -23.40 43.85 18.17
CA VAL A 127 -24.88 43.83 18.20
C VAL A 127 -25.39 44.47 19.48
N GLN A 128 -24.82 44.12 20.63
CA GLN A 128 -25.20 44.72 21.91
C GLN A 128 -24.91 46.22 21.98
N SER A 129 -23.76 46.66 21.43
CA SER A 129 -23.41 48.08 21.31
C SER A 129 -24.41 48.83 20.43
N LEU A 130 -24.78 48.27 19.29
CA LEU A 130 -25.74 48.87 18.37
C LEU A 130 -27.13 48.99 19.00
N GLN A 131 -27.61 47.91 19.61
CA GLN A 131 -28.88 47.91 20.35
C GLN A 131 -28.85 48.94 21.49
N SER A 132 -27.73 49.02 22.21
CA SER A 132 -27.49 50.00 23.26
C SER A 132 -27.51 51.44 22.77
N ALA A 133 -26.93 51.72 21.61
CA ALA A 133 -26.91 53.05 20.99
C ALA A 133 -28.31 53.47 20.54
N LEU A 134 -29.07 52.57 19.89
CA LEU A 134 -30.47 52.81 19.53
C LEU A 134 -31.34 53.05 20.77
N ARG A 135 -31.26 52.19 21.79
CA ARG A 135 -32.10 52.28 22.99
C ARG A 135 -31.88 53.59 23.75
N ARG A 136 -30.62 54.03 23.86
CA ARG A 136 -30.28 55.25 24.60
C ARG A 136 -30.51 56.52 23.78
N ARG A 137 -31.01 56.45 22.55
CA ARG A 137 -31.10 57.58 21.60
C ARG A 137 -29.79 58.36 21.55
N LYS A 138 -28.67 57.64 21.46
CA LYS A 138 -27.35 58.27 21.34
C LYS A 138 -27.31 59.06 20.03
N GLY A 139 -26.52 60.13 19.96
CA GLY A 139 -26.47 60.98 18.75
C GLY A 139 -26.10 60.21 17.48
N ASP A 140 -26.53 60.73 16.34
CA ASP A 140 -26.46 60.04 15.03
C ASP A 140 -25.07 59.48 14.71
N SER A 141 -24.01 60.23 15.01
CA SER A 141 -22.62 59.81 14.83
C SER A 141 -22.26 58.51 15.60
N SER A 142 -22.80 58.33 16.82
CA SER A 142 -22.54 57.10 17.59
C SER A 142 -23.32 55.91 17.06
N ILE A 143 -24.49 56.13 16.47
CA ILE A 143 -25.29 55.08 15.84
C ILE A 143 -24.61 54.67 14.52
N GLU A 144 -24.22 55.63 13.70
CA GLU A 144 -23.52 55.42 12.43
C GLU A 144 -22.23 54.62 12.62
N SER A 145 -21.40 54.98 13.61
CA SER A 145 -20.19 54.24 13.96
C SER A 145 -20.49 52.77 14.35
N SER A 146 -21.53 52.54 15.16
CA SER A 146 -21.90 51.20 15.59
C SER A 146 -22.47 50.35 14.44
N VAL A 147 -23.19 50.97 13.49
CA VAL A 147 -23.68 50.32 12.28
C VAL A 147 -22.51 49.95 11.35
N ALA A 148 -21.58 50.87 11.15
CA ALA A 148 -20.38 50.65 10.33
C ALA A 148 -19.54 49.48 10.88
N ASN A 149 -19.31 49.44 12.20
CA ASN A 149 -18.56 48.36 12.84
C ASN A 149 -19.26 46.99 12.71
N TYR A 150 -20.59 46.95 12.91
CA TYR A 150 -21.38 45.74 12.70
C TYR A 150 -21.26 45.23 11.26
N PHE A 151 -21.39 46.11 10.26
CA PHE A 151 -21.33 45.72 8.85
C PHE A 151 -19.93 45.27 8.42
N CYS A 152 -18.89 45.96 8.89
CA CYS A 152 -17.48 45.59 8.67
C CYS A 152 -17.21 44.17 9.20
N LEU A 153 -17.64 43.88 10.42
CA LEU A 153 -17.44 42.57 11.04
C LEU A 153 -18.25 41.46 10.35
N ARG A 154 -19.49 41.75 9.95
CA ARG A 154 -20.33 40.83 9.17
C ARG A 154 -19.66 40.47 7.84
N LYS A 155 -19.00 41.43 7.19
CA LYS A 155 -18.25 41.20 5.95
C LYS A 155 -17.07 40.24 6.20
N LYS A 156 -16.27 40.47 7.23
CA LYS A 156 -15.16 39.58 7.63
C LYS A 156 -15.61 38.15 7.94
N MET A 157 -16.79 37.99 8.55
CA MET A 157 -17.35 36.66 8.83
C MET A 157 -17.75 35.89 7.55
N LYS A 158 -18.19 36.60 6.50
CA LYS A 158 -18.48 35.99 5.20
C LYS A 158 -17.21 35.44 4.55
N ASP A 159 -16.08 36.13 4.72
CA ASP A 159 -14.77 35.70 4.22
C ASP A 159 -14.27 34.47 5.00
N ALA A 160 -14.45 34.44 6.32
CA ALA A 160 -14.14 33.26 7.15
C ALA A 160 -14.97 32.02 6.74
N LYS A 161 -16.26 32.19 6.41
CA LYS A 161 -17.11 31.11 5.90
C LYS A 161 -16.58 30.52 4.58
N LYS A 162 -15.98 31.36 3.72
CA LYS A 162 -15.35 30.91 2.48
C LYS A 162 -14.10 30.08 2.77
N LEU A 163 -13.30 30.49 3.75
CA LEU A 163 -12.11 29.76 4.22
C LEU A 163 -12.46 28.36 4.76
N VAL A 164 -13.51 28.26 5.59
CA VAL A 164 -14.04 26.97 6.08
C VAL A 164 -14.54 26.09 4.92
N ALA A 165 -15.19 26.68 3.92
CA ALA A 165 -15.63 25.93 2.75
C ALA A 165 -14.45 25.41 1.91
N SER A 166 -13.37 26.18 1.78
CA SER A 166 -12.14 25.75 1.12
C SER A 166 -11.44 24.62 1.89
N LEU A 167 -11.44 24.67 3.22
CA LEU A 167 -10.92 23.59 4.07
C LEU A 167 -11.72 22.29 3.86
N LYS A 168 -13.05 22.38 3.80
CA LYS A 168 -13.93 21.25 3.50
C LYS A 168 -13.73 20.64 2.10
N GLN A 169 -13.23 21.41 1.14
CA GLN A 169 -12.89 20.86 -0.19
C GLN A 169 -11.57 20.09 -0.19
N MET A 170 -10.67 20.31 0.77
CA MET A 170 -9.44 19.53 0.91
C MET A 170 -9.69 18.15 1.51
N ASP A 171 -10.67 17.99 2.41
CA ASP A 171 -11.15 16.68 2.91
C ASP A 171 -11.55 15.72 1.78
N ASN A 172 -12.19 16.23 0.72
CA ASN A 172 -12.65 15.42 -0.41
C ASN A 172 -11.49 14.84 -1.27
N LYS A 173 -10.26 15.31 -1.06
CA LYS A 173 -9.07 14.82 -1.77
C LYS A 173 -8.47 13.57 -1.10
N PHE A 174 -8.72 13.39 0.20
CA PHE A 174 -8.35 12.20 0.98
C PHE A 174 -9.40 11.09 0.92
N GLY A 175 -10.67 11.42 0.67
CA GLY A 175 -11.71 10.42 0.36
C GLY A 175 -11.53 9.71 -0.99
N ALA A 176 -10.57 10.16 -1.81
CA ALA A 176 -10.25 9.62 -3.13
C ALA A 176 -8.79 9.18 -3.25
N SER A 177 -8.18 8.72 -2.15
CA SER A 177 -6.97 7.89 -2.27
C SER A 177 -7.36 6.61 -3.04
N PRO A 178 -6.70 6.28 -4.16
CA PRO A 178 -6.89 4.99 -4.83
C PRO A 178 -6.18 3.91 -3.98
N LEU A 179 -6.67 3.65 -2.77
CA LEU A 179 -6.18 2.58 -1.90
C LEU A 179 -6.83 1.23 -2.24
N LEU A 180 -7.79 1.21 -3.17
CA LEU A 180 -8.56 0.02 -3.56
C LEU A 180 -8.44 -0.30 -5.06
N ASP A 181 -7.25 -0.18 -5.65
CA ASP A 181 -7.03 -0.69 -7.02
C ASP A 181 -5.72 -1.47 -7.19
N GLN A 182 -5.18 -2.02 -6.09
CA GLN A 182 -3.95 -2.82 -6.15
C GLN A 182 -4.17 -4.29 -5.81
N ASP A 183 -5.34 -4.83 -6.16
CA ASP A 183 -5.60 -6.29 -6.16
C ASP A 183 -5.34 -6.95 -7.53
N HIS A 184 -5.06 -6.18 -8.59
CA HIS A 184 -4.80 -6.74 -9.93
C HIS A 184 -3.35 -7.21 -10.19
N GLN A 185 -2.42 -6.99 -9.27
CA GLN A 185 -1.00 -7.38 -9.45
C GLN A 185 -0.61 -8.69 -8.75
N LEU A 186 -1.51 -9.30 -7.97
CA LEU A 186 -1.24 -10.60 -7.31
C LEU A 186 -1.71 -11.81 -8.13
N SER A 187 -2.51 -11.58 -9.18
CA SER A 187 -3.11 -12.66 -9.98
C SER A 187 -2.19 -13.24 -11.07
N ASP A 188 -1.11 -12.54 -11.45
CA ASP A 188 -0.25 -12.94 -12.57
C ASP A 188 0.93 -13.84 -12.15
N VAL A 189 1.07 -14.17 -10.86
CA VAL A 189 2.15 -15.04 -10.36
C VAL A 189 1.71 -16.51 -10.23
N ILE A 190 0.44 -16.83 -10.53
CA ILE A 190 -0.12 -18.19 -10.43
C ILE A 190 -0.48 -18.75 -11.82
N GLN A 191 0.39 -18.59 -12.82
CA GLN A 191 0.28 -19.35 -14.07
C GLN A 191 1.58 -20.08 -14.42
#